data_AF-A0A1F7AU36-F1
#
_entry.id   AF-A0A1F7AU36-F1
#
_cell.length_a   1.000
_cell.length_b   1.000
_cell.length_c   1.000
_cell.angle_alpha   90.00
_cell.angle_beta   90.00
_cell.angle_gamma   90.00
#
_symmetry.space_group_name_H-M   'P 1'
#
loop_
_entity.id
_entity.type
_entity.pdbx_description
1 polymer ?
#
loop_
_entity_poly.entity_id
_entity_poly.type
_entity_poly.pdbx_seq_one_letter_code
_entity_poly.pdbx_strand_id
1 'polypeptide(L)'
;MAKKTSIKQLVKKFDTKMAHLKRTEFYRIDFPPEGEPFDINEALAYEISPNWAVNFAAQIIQMAKVGIVSVVLFFIFFLLFNAPAYYQILKNDILNVVANVEEIEVAEPVTQELIVLSKDPVAQKQEFGTLALEVTAPDNRIVIPSIGKNVPIVEVPASEVIGSDWTNLNDKILEGLKDGVVRYPGTARPGEEGNVFITGHSSYYLWDEGQYKDVFALLSDVEVGDEVIIYYNQQKYVYTINEKKEVSPSEVDVLEQPVGEKRLTLMTCTPVGTNLKRLVLIGEEM
;
A
#
# COMPACT_ATOMS: atom_id res chain seq x y z
N MET A 1 -31.02 10.70 13.56
CA MET A 1 -31.00 11.83 14.52
C MET A 1 -30.18 11.43 15.74
N ALA A 2 -28.97 11.97 15.90
CA ALA A 2 -28.10 11.67 17.03
C ALA A 2 -28.58 12.39 18.30
N LYS A 3 -28.80 11.64 19.38
CA LYS A 3 -29.31 12.13 20.66
C LYS A 3 -28.23 12.99 21.33
N LYS A 4 -28.38 14.32 21.25
CA LYS A 4 -27.47 15.30 21.87
C LYS A 4 -27.62 15.20 23.39
N THR A 5 -26.78 14.40 24.04
CA THR A 5 -26.74 14.26 25.50
C THR A 5 -26.43 15.63 26.11
N SER A 6 -27.34 16.14 26.94
CA SER A 6 -27.17 17.44 27.60
C SER A 6 -25.96 17.40 28.53
N ILE A 7 -25.19 18.49 28.59
CA ILE A 7 -24.06 18.66 29.52
C ILE A 7 -24.47 18.32 30.97
N LYS A 8 -25.72 18.61 31.35
CA LYS A 8 -26.28 18.24 32.67
C LYS A 8 -26.31 16.71 32.90
N GLN A 9 -26.55 15.91 31.87
CA GLN A 9 -26.56 14.45 31.96
C GLN A 9 -25.15 13.87 32.06
N LEU A 10 -24.17 14.49 31.39
CA LEU A 10 -22.76 14.13 31.51
C LEU A 10 -22.22 14.44 32.91
N VAL A 11 -22.52 15.63 33.46
CA VAL A 11 -22.15 16.03 34.82
C VAL A 11 -22.74 15.07 35.86
N LYS A 12 -24.04 14.75 35.77
CA LYS A 12 -24.68 13.80 36.70
C LYS A 12 -24.06 12.40 36.64
N LYS A 13 -23.68 11.93 35.45
CA LYS A 13 -23.04 10.62 35.26
C LYS A 13 -21.60 10.61 35.82
N PHE A 14 -20.92 11.75 35.76
CA PHE A 14 -19.58 11.94 36.35
C PHE A 14 -19.64 11.98 37.89
N ASP A 15 -20.57 12.74 38.47
CA ASP A 15 -20.76 12.83 39.93
C ASP A 15 -21.06 11.47 40.57
N THR A 16 -21.90 10.66 39.91
CA THR A 16 -22.25 9.32 40.39
C THR A 16 -21.04 8.38 40.37
N LYS A 17 -20.15 8.54 39.39
CA LYS A 17 -18.92 7.73 39.26
C LYS A 17 -17.84 8.20 40.25
N MET A 18 -17.77 9.50 40.53
CA MET A 18 -16.91 10.07 41.58
C MET A 18 -17.36 9.70 43.00
N ALA A 19 -18.67 9.62 43.25
CA ALA A 19 -19.21 9.15 44.53
C ALA A 19 -18.83 7.69 44.82
N HIS A 20 -18.62 6.87 43.78
CA HIS A 20 -18.08 5.52 43.91
C HIS A 20 -16.57 5.49 44.18
N LEU A 21 -15.81 6.47 43.67
CA LEU A 21 -14.36 6.58 43.87
C LEU A 21 -13.98 7.18 45.23
N LYS A 22 -14.84 7.99 45.85
CA LYS A 22 -14.65 8.51 47.22
C LYS A 22 -14.73 7.45 48.33
N ARG A 23 -15.05 6.19 48.01
CA ARG A 23 -15.04 5.08 48.98
C ARG A 23 -13.71 4.32 49.05
N THR A 24 -12.74 4.69 48.22
CA THR A 24 -11.42 4.06 48.19
C THR A 24 -10.37 5.14 48.10
N GLU A 25 -10.09 5.80 49.22
CA GLU A 25 -8.76 6.25 49.64
C GLU A 25 -8.89 6.97 50.98
N PHE A 26 -8.12 6.51 51.97
CA PHE A 26 -8.08 7.03 53.33
C PHE A 26 -7.57 8.48 53.33
N TYR A 27 -8.42 9.44 53.71
CA TYR A 27 -7.94 10.66 54.35
C TYR A 27 -8.00 10.43 55.87
N ARG A 28 -6.83 10.31 56.51
CA ARG A 28 -6.72 10.40 57.96
C ARG A 28 -7.09 11.83 58.34
N ILE A 29 -8.23 11.98 59.00
CA ILE A 29 -8.54 13.20 59.74
C ILE A 29 -7.90 13.00 61.11
N ASP A 30 -6.80 13.70 61.37
CA ASP A 30 -6.21 13.73 62.70
C ASP A 30 -7.13 14.59 63.58
N PHE A 31 -7.88 13.93 64.46
CA PHE A 31 -8.72 14.63 65.44
C PHE A 31 -7.81 15.25 66.52
N PRO A 32 -8.09 16.49 66.95
CA PRO A 32 -7.40 17.07 68.10
C PRO A 32 -7.64 16.19 69.35
N PRO A 33 -6.67 16.13 70.28
CA PRO A 33 -6.80 15.34 71.51
C PRO A 33 -8.04 15.77 72.31
N GLU A 34 -8.69 14.79 72.96
CA GLU A 34 -9.96 14.96 73.65
C GLU A 34 -9.96 16.16 74.61
N GLY A 35 -10.80 17.16 74.34
CA GLY A 35 -11.05 18.28 75.26
C GLY A 35 -11.08 19.68 74.65
N GLU A 36 -10.63 19.87 73.40
CA GLU A 36 -10.70 21.18 72.73
C GLU A 36 -12.01 21.36 71.92
N PRO A 37 -12.67 22.53 71.99
CA PRO A 37 -13.86 22.79 71.20
C PRO A 37 -13.52 22.85 69.71
N PHE A 38 -14.10 21.93 68.94
CA PHE A 38 -13.95 21.86 67.48
C PHE A 38 -14.87 22.90 66.80
N ASP A 39 -14.30 23.98 66.26
CA ASP A 39 -15.06 24.92 65.43
C ASP A 39 -15.25 24.37 64.02
N ILE A 40 -16.42 23.77 63.80
CA ILE A 40 -16.87 23.25 62.51
C ILE A 40 -16.82 24.31 61.39
N ASN A 41 -16.95 25.60 61.70
CA ASN A 41 -16.95 26.65 60.67
C ASN A 41 -15.54 26.96 60.17
N GLU A 42 -14.52 26.82 61.02
CA GLU A 42 -13.13 27.05 60.65
C GLU A 42 -12.57 25.90 59.81
N ALA A 43 -12.92 24.66 60.15
CA ALA A 43 -12.58 23.47 59.37
C ALA A 43 -13.24 23.46 57.97
N LEU A 44 -14.49 23.92 57.87
CA LEU A 44 -15.21 24.03 56.60
C LEU A 44 -14.73 25.20 55.72
N ALA A 45 -14.13 26.25 56.30
CA ALA A 45 -13.60 27.39 55.54
C ALA A 45 -12.32 27.04 54.77
N TYR A 46 -11.51 26.10 55.26
CA TYR A 46 -10.28 25.65 54.61
C TYR A 46 -10.54 24.72 53.41
N GLU A 47 -11.61 23.91 53.46
CA GLU A 47 -11.98 22.97 52.38
C GLU A 47 -12.61 23.63 51.15
N ILE A 48 -13.01 24.91 51.22
CA ILE A 48 -13.76 25.59 50.15
C ILE A 48 -13.03 26.85 49.66
N SER A 49 -11.68 26.86 49.61
CA SER A 49 -10.99 27.87 48.79
C SER A 49 -10.98 27.43 47.32
N PRO A 50 -11.53 28.21 46.37
CA PRO A 50 -11.68 27.84 44.96
C PRO A 50 -10.37 27.92 44.15
N ASN A 51 -9.22 27.76 44.82
CA ASN A 51 -7.90 27.90 44.22
C ASN A 51 -7.64 26.83 43.15
N TRP A 52 -8.19 25.61 43.32
CA TRP A 52 -8.00 24.53 42.33
C TRP A 52 -8.64 24.86 40.98
N ALA A 53 -9.82 25.49 40.96
CA ALA A 53 -10.53 25.80 39.72
C ALA A 53 -9.85 26.94 38.95
N VAL A 54 -9.32 27.94 39.66
CA VAL A 54 -8.54 29.04 39.08
C VAL A 54 -7.21 28.53 38.54
N ASN A 55 -6.51 27.68 39.29
CA ASN A 55 -5.25 27.06 38.85
C ASN A 55 -5.46 26.13 37.65
N PHE A 56 -6.56 25.37 37.64
CA PHE A 56 -6.93 24.51 36.53
C PHE A 56 -7.28 25.32 35.27
N ALA A 57 -8.07 26.39 35.39
CA ALA A 57 -8.37 27.28 34.27
C ALA A 57 -7.11 27.95 33.71
N ALA A 58 -6.18 28.37 34.58
CA ALA A 58 -4.89 28.92 34.17
C ALA A 58 -4.04 27.89 33.41
N GLN A 59 -4.02 26.62 33.86
CA GLN A 59 -3.33 25.53 33.15
C GLN A 59 -3.93 25.29 31.76
N ILE A 60 -5.26 25.25 31.62
CA ILE A 60 -5.92 25.10 30.31
C ILE A 60 -5.56 26.24 29.35
N ILE A 61 -5.52 27.48 29.84
CA ILE A 61 -5.11 28.65 29.04
C ILE A 61 -3.64 28.54 28.62
N GLN A 62 -2.75 28.06 29.49
CA GLN A 62 -1.35 27.84 29.14
C GLN A 62 -1.18 26.73 28.10
N MET A 63 -1.89 25.61 28.24
CA MET A 63 -1.88 24.53 27.24
C MET A 63 -2.39 25.01 25.87
N ALA A 64 -3.43 25.84 25.85
CA ALA A 64 -3.94 26.44 24.61
C ALA A 64 -2.90 27.35 23.94
N LYS A 65 -2.19 28.19 24.72
CA LYS A 65 -1.11 29.05 24.20
C LYS A 65 0.03 28.23 23.61
N VAL A 66 0.48 27.19 24.31
CA VAL A 66 1.53 26.29 23.81
C VAL A 66 1.06 25.60 22.53
N GLY A 67 -0.18 25.10 22.49
CA GLY A 67 -0.76 24.48 21.31
C GLY A 67 -0.78 25.42 20.09
N ILE A 68 -1.16 26.68 20.28
CA ILE A 68 -1.16 27.69 19.20
C ILE A 68 0.27 27.92 18.68
N VAL A 69 1.26 28.09 19.57
CA VAL A 69 2.66 28.28 19.17
C VAL A 69 3.17 27.04 18.41
N SER A 70 2.83 25.84 18.86
CA SER A 70 3.20 24.59 18.18
C SER A 70 2.59 24.49 16.78
N VAL A 71 1.32 24.89 16.60
CA VAL A 71 0.68 24.89 15.27
C VAL A 71 1.36 25.90 14.33
N VAL A 72 1.67 27.10 14.82
CA VAL A 72 2.37 28.11 14.02
C VAL A 72 3.75 27.63 13.62
N LEU A 73 4.53 27.08 14.56
CA LEU A 73 5.84 26.50 14.26
C LEU A 73 5.74 25.33 13.28
N PHE A 74 4.75 24.46 13.44
CA PHE A 74 4.51 23.36 12.50
C PHE A 74 4.33 23.87 11.08
N PHE A 75 3.49 24.89 10.84
CA PHE A 75 3.29 25.42 9.49
C PHE A 75 4.54 26.11 8.94
N ILE A 76 5.31 26.82 9.77
CA ILE A 76 6.58 27.43 9.36
C ILE A 76 7.57 26.34 8.92
N PHE A 77 7.79 25.32 9.75
CA PHE A 77 8.69 24.23 9.42
C PHE A 77 8.18 23.40 8.24
N PHE A 78 6.88 23.12 8.17
CA PHE A 78 6.26 22.42 7.06
C PHE A 78 6.56 23.14 5.73
N LEU A 79 6.36 24.46 5.67
CA LEU A 79 6.67 25.24 4.47
C LEU A 79 8.17 25.24 4.14
N LEU A 80 9.04 25.33 5.15
CA LEU A 80 10.49 25.30 4.96
C LEU A 80 11.00 23.95 4.45
N PHE A 81 10.58 22.84 5.05
CA PHE A 81 11.01 21.49 4.65
C PHE A 81 10.45 21.10 3.29
N ASN A 82 9.26 21.59 2.93
CA ASN A 82 8.65 21.34 1.62
C ASN A 82 9.03 22.40 0.56
N ALA A 83 9.82 23.42 0.90
CA ALA A 83 10.24 24.47 -0.03
C ALA A 83 10.89 23.94 -1.33
N PRO A 84 11.75 22.90 -1.30
CA PRO A 84 12.31 22.34 -2.53
C PRO A 84 11.22 21.75 -3.45
N ALA A 85 10.22 21.07 -2.90
CA ALA A 85 9.10 20.53 -3.67
C ALA A 85 8.26 21.64 -4.30
N TYR A 86 7.95 22.70 -3.54
CA TYR A 86 7.24 23.87 -4.06
C TYR A 86 8.00 24.60 -5.16
N TYR A 87 9.33 24.72 -5.01
CA TYR A 87 10.19 25.29 -6.04
C TYR A 87 10.14 24.48 -7.34
N GLN A 88 10.19 23.15 -7.25
CA GLN A 88 10.13 22.28 -8.44
C GLN A 88 8.78 22.36 -9.16
N ILE A 89 7.67 22.42 -8.42
CA ILE A 89 6.33 22.60 -9.01
C ILE A 89 6.25 23.93 -9.76
N LEU A 90 6.67 25.04 -9.13
CA LEU A 90 6.65 26.36 -9.76
C LEU A 90 7.57 26.45 -10.97
N LYS A 91 8.76 25.83 -10.89
CA LYS A 91 9.73 25.77 -11.98
C LYS A 91 9.15 25.05 -13.20
N ASN A 92 8.53 23.89 -13.00
CA ASN A 92 7.98 23.08 -14.09
C ASN A 92 6.77 23.74 -14.75
N ASP A 93 5.90 24.38 -13.99
CA ASP A 93 4.73 25.07 -14.54
C ASP A 93 5.12 26.31 -15.37
N ILE A 94 6.19 27.03 -14.99
CA ILE A 94 6.70 28.18 -15.77
C ILE A 94 7.53 27.72 -16.97
N LEU A 95 8.40 26.70 -16.82
CA LEU A 95 9.21 26.19 -17.93
C LEU A 95 8.38 25.51 -19.00
N ASN A 96 7.28 24.83 -18.66
CA ASN A 96 6.40 24.23 -19.66
C ASN A 96 5.62 25.29 -20.46
N VAL A 97 5.41 26.50 -19.92
CA VAL A 97 4.77 27.59 -20.67
C VAL A 97 5.77 28.30 -21.59
N VAL A 98 7.04 28.38 -21.20
CA VAL A 98 8.09 29.03 -22.02
C VAL A 98 8.68 28.07 -23.07
N ALA A 99 8.88 26.79 -22.73
CA ALA A 99 9.43 25.78 -23.65
C ALA A 99 8.47 25.44 -24.81
N ASN A 100 7.16 25.58 -24.61
CA ASN A 100 6.17 25.38 -25.68
C ASN A 100 6.07 26.56 -26.68
N VAL A 101 6.86 27.64 -26.50
CA VAL A 101 6.86 28.79 -27.43
C VAL A 101 8.05 28.75 -28.40
N GLU A 102 9.13 28.01 -28.09
CA GLU A 102 10.36 28.01 -28.91
C GLU A 102 10.51 26.80 -29.84
N GLU A 103 9.65 25.79 -29.77
CA GLU A 103 9.72 24.60 -30.64
C GLU A 103 8.52 24.54 -31.60
N ILE A 104 8.43 25.54 -32.48
CA ILE A 104 7.76 25.38 -33.78
C ILE A 104 8.85 25.53 -34.84
N GLU A 105 9.74 24.54 -34.92
CA GLU A 105 10.46 24.28 -36.15
C GLU A 105 9.45 23.67 -37.13
N VAL A 106 9.09 24.46 -38.14
CA VAL A 106 8.26 24.04 -39.26
C VAL A 106 9.05 22.98 -40.05
N ALA A 107 8.78 21.70 -39.76
CA ALA A 107 9.29 20.60 -40.56
C ALA A 107 8.81 20.76 -42.02
N GLU A 108 9.75 20.69 -42.97
CA GLU A 108 9.44 20.74 -44.40
C GLU A 108 8.52 19.58 -44.80
N PRO A 109 7.57 19.78 -45.73
CA PRO A 109 6.65 18.73 -46.12
C PRO A 109 7.40 17.64 -46.89
N VAL A 110 7.58 16.49 -46.25
CA VAL A 110 8.02 15.26 -46.92
C VAL A 110 6.94 14.89 -47.93
N THR A 111 7.23 15.14 -49.21
CA THR A 111 6.41 14.67 -50.33
C THR A 111 6.68 13.19 -50.52
N GLN A 112 5.98 12.35 -49.75
CA GLN A 112 5.88 10.94 -50.08
C GLN A 112 5.11 10.82 -51.39
N GLU A 113 5.72 10.22 -52.41
CA GLU A 113 4.98 9.73 -53.57
C GLU A 113 3.91 8.76 -53.05
N LEU A 114 2.65 9.21 -53.10
CA LEU A 114 1.50 8.38 -52.80
C LEU A 114 1.58 7.13 -53.68
N ILE A 115 1.55 5.97 -53.04
CA ILE A 115 1.34 4.70 -53.73
C ILE A 115 0.06 4.87 -54.57
N VAL A 116 0.21 4.87 -55.88
CA VAL A 116 -0.93 4.96 -56.80
C VAL A 116 -1.66 3.62 -56.73
N LEU A 117 -2.64 3.53 -55.83
CA LEU A 117 -3.56 2.42 -55.77
C LEU A 117 -4.32 2.34 -57.11
N SER A 118 -4.23 1.18 -57.74
CA SER A 118 -5.01 0.84 -58.94
C SER A 118 -6.48 1.20 -58.71
N LYS A 119 -7.11 1.92 -59.64
CA LYS A 119 -8.54 2.25 -59.57
C LYS A 119 -9.46 1.04 -59.77
N ASP A 120 -8.90 -0.12 -60.04
CA ASP A 120 -9.62 -1.38 -60.15
C ASP A 120 -9.91 -1.97 -58.75
N PRO A 121 -11.18 -2.04 -58.32
CA PRO A 121 -11.56 -2.60 -57.02
C PRO A 121 -11.16 -4.07 -56.86
N VAL A 122 -10.96 -4.80 -57.97
CA VAL A 122 -10.58 -6.22 -57.97
C VAL A 122 -9.08 -6.38 -57.71
N ALA A 123 -8.25 -5.46 -58.21
CA ALA A 123 -6.80 -5.45 -57.96
C ALA A 123 -6.45 -5.04 -56.52
N GLN A 124 -7.33 -4.28 -55.85
CA GLN A 124 -7.19 -3.92 -54.43
C GLN A 124 -7.62 -5.04 -53.48
N LYS A 125 -8.26 -6.09 -53.98
CA LYS A 125 -8.63 -7.28 -53.20
C LYS A 125 -7.44 -8.22 -53.09
N GLN A 126 -6.29 -7.69 -52.69
CA GLN A 126 -5.25 -8.53 -52.12
C GLN A 126 -5.78 -8.94 -50.76
N GLU A 127 -6.22 -10.19 -50.64
CA GLU A 127 -6.43 -10.78 -49.32
C GLU A 127 -5.06 -10.85 -48.67
N PHE A 128 -4.72 -9.80 -47.93
CA PHE A 128 -3.71 -9.88 -46.90
C PHE A 128 -4.26 -10.94 -45.94
N GLY A 129 -3.79 -12.18 -46.10
CA GLY A 129 -4.05 -13.22 -45.11
C GLY A 129 -3.74 -12.59 -43.76
N THR A 130 -4.68 -12.71 -42.82
CA THR A 130 -4.56 -12.14 -41.48
C THR A 130 -3.16 -12.46 -40.98
N LEU A 131 -2.27 -11.47 -40.99
CA LEU A 131 -0.99 -11.60 -40.33
C LEU A 131 -1.38 -11.69 -38.87
N ALA A 132 -1.47 -12.92 -38.35
CA ALA A 132 -1.63 -13.22 -36.94
C ALA A 132 -0.32 -12.87 -36.24
N LEU A 133 0.12 -11.62 -36.38
CA LEU A 133 1.10 -11.01 -35.52
C LEU A 133 0.35 -10.80 -34.21
N GLU A 134 0.44 -11.77 -33.31
CA GLU A 134 0.09 -11.51 -31.91
C GLU A 134 0.95 -10.33 -31.46
N VAL A 135 0.31 -9.19 -31.24
CA VAL A 135 0.96 -8.02 -30.65
C VAL A 135 1.25 -8.39 -29.21
N THR A 136 2.48 -8.79 -28.93
CA THR A 136 2.94 -9.10 -27.57
C THR A 136 3.56 -7.86 -26.94
N ALA A 137 3.49 -7.78 -25.62
CA ALA A 137 4.12 -6.69 -24.90
C ALA A 137 5.66 -6.76 -25.08
N PRO A 138 6.36 -5.61 -25.19
CA PRO A 138 7.81 -5.59 -25.36
C PRO A 138 8.57 -6.03 -24.09
N ASP A 139 7.93 -5.91 -22.93
CA ASP A 139 8.43 -6.29 -21.61
C ASP A 139 7.76 -7.56 -21.07
N ASN A 140 8.45 -8.23 -20.14
CA ASN A 140 7.90 -9.39 -19.44
C ASN A 140 6.85 -8.92 -18.43
N ARG A 141 5.65 -9.50 -18.46
CA ARG A 141 4.53 -9.09 -17.61
C ARG A 141 3.52 -10.19 -17.37
N ILE A 142 2.82 -10.08 -16.26
CA ILE A 142 1.67 -10.92 -15.90
C ILE A 142 0.38 -10.10 -16.08
N VAL A 143 -0.64 -10.75 -16.64
CA VAL A 143 -1.99 -10.21 -16.77
C VAL A 143 -2.96 -11.20 -16.11
N ILE A 144 -3.76 -10.71 -15.18
CA ILE A 144 -4.80 -11.47 -14.48
C ILE A 144 -6.13 -10.77 -14.75
N PRO A 145 -6.87 -11.17 -15.81
CA PRO A 145 -8.08 -10.46 -16.25
C PRO A 145 -9.18 -10.39 -15.19
N SER A 146 -9.40 -11.45 -14.42
CA SER A 146 -10.49 -11.53 -13.42
C SER A 146 -10.40 -10.46 -12.34
N ILE A 147 -9.19 -9.96 -12.05
CA ILE A 147 -8.93 -8.89 -11.08
C ILE A 147 -8.33 -7.62 -11.72
N GLY A 148 -8.34 -7.54 -13.06
CA GLY A 148 -7.89 -6.36 -13.81
C GLY A 148 -6.42 -5.98 -13.61
N LYS A 149 -5.53 -6.95 -13.32
CA LYS A 149 -4.10 -6.68 -13.11
C LYS A 149 -3.30 -6.86 -14.39
N ASN A 150 -2.37 -5.94 -14.63
CA ASN A 150 -1.38 -5.96 -15.72
C ASN A 150 -0.09 -5.37 -15.16
N VAL A 151 0.92 -6.22 -14.95
CA VAL A 151 2.04 -5.90 -14.06
C VAL A 151 3.36 -6.43 -14.64
N PRO A 152 4.45 -5.65 -14.62
CA PRO A 152 5.77 -6.14 -14.99
C PRO A 152 6.22 -7.34 -14.15
N ILE A 153 6.90 -8.30 -14.79
CA ILE A 153 7.63 -9.37 -14.11
C ILE A 153 9.09 -8.95 -14.02
N VAL A 154 9.59 -8.85 -12.79
CA VAL A 154 10.98 -8.58 -12.47
C VAL A 154 11.72 -9.90 -12.28
N GLU A 155 12.85 -10.02 -12.96
CA GLU A 155 13.74 -11.18 -12.86
C GLU A 155 14.86 -10.91 -11.86
N VAL A 156 15.03 -11.83 -10.91
CA VAL A 156 16.22 -11.85 -10.06
C VAL A 156 17.25 -12.81 -10.68
N PRO A 157 18.52 -12.40 -10.87
CA PRO A 157 19.53 -13.26 -11.48
C PRO A 157 19.70 -14.57 -10.71
N ALA A 158 19.82 -15.69 -11.43
CA ALA A 158 20.04 -16.99 -10.81
C ALA A 158 21.35 -17.06 -9.99
N SER A 159 22.32 -16.18 -10.29
CA SER A 159 23.55 -16.04 -9.52
C SER A 159 23.32 -15.67 -8.05
N GLU A 160 22.22 -14.98 -7.73
CA GLU A 160 21.89 -14.62 -6.33
C GLU A 160 21.52 -15.85 -5.48
N VAL A 161 21.18 -16.97 -6.12
CA VAL A 161 20.96 -18.26 -5.45
C VAL A 161 22.29 -19.01 -5.24
N ILE A 162 23.30 -18.72 -6.07
CA ILE A 162 24.59 -19.40 -6.09
C ILE A 162 25.47 -18.86 -4.96
N GLY A 163 25.27 -19.39 -3.76
CA GLY A 163 26.02 -18.99 -2.57
C GLY A 163 25.33 -19.35 -1.26
N SER A 164 24.06 -19.77 -1.30
CA SER A 164 23.23 -20.00 -0.10
C SER A 164 23.12 -18.76 0.81
N ASP A 165 23.32 -17.56 0.25
CA ASP A 165 23.09 -16.29 0.94
C ASP A 165 21.60 -15.92 0.83
N TRP A 166 20.80 -16.58 1.66
CA TRP A 166 19.36 -16.39 1.70
C TRP A 166 18.94 -14.97 2.10
N THR A 167 19.79 -14.27 2.87
CA THR A 167 19.54 -12.88 3.27
C THR A 167 19.62 -11.97 2.05
N ASN A 168 20.70 -12.09 1.28
CA ASN A 168 20.89 -11.29 0.07
C ASN A 168 19.80 -11.57 -0.97
N LEU A 169 19.48 -12.85 -1.19
CA LEU A 169 18.40 -13.23 -2.09
C LEU A 169 17.06 -12.59 -1.68
N ASN A 170 16.74 -12.63 -0.39
CA ASN A 170 15.51 -12.01 0.12
C ASN A 170 15.52 -10.49 -0.12
N ASP A 171 16.63 -9.80 0.13
CA ASP A 171 16.76 -8.36 -0.13
C ASP A 171 16.57 -8.03 -1.62
N LYS A 172 17.09 -8.87 -2.52
CA LYS A 172 16.92 -8.72 -3.98
C LYS A 172 15.49 -8.95 -4.44
N ILE A 173 14.80 -9.94 -3.87
CA ILE A 173 13.37 -10.16 -4.13
C ILE A 173 12.57 -8.96 -3.64
N LEU A 174 12.82 -8.45 -2.42
CA LEU A 174 12.15 -7.28 -1.88
C LEU A 174 12.41 -6.01 -2.71
N GLU A 175 13.62 -5.84 -3.23
CA GLU A 175 13.97 -4.77 -4.16
C GLU A 175 13.13 -4.88 -5.44
N GLY A 176 13.09 -6.06 -6.08
CA GLY A 176 12.33 -6.28 -7.30
C GLY A 176 10.82 -6.10 -7.14
N LEU A 177 10.27 -6.41 -5.95
CA LEU A 177 8.85 -6.21 -5.65
C LEU A 177 8.43 -4.73 -5.61
N LYS A 178 9.38 -3.79 -5.56
CA LYS A 178 9.10 -2.35 -5.72
C LYS A 178 8.69 -1.98 -7.15
N ASP A 179 9.11 -2.78 -8.13
CA ASP A 179 9.01 -2.52 -9.57
C ASP A 179 8.05 -3.48 -10.30
N GLY A 180 7.49 -4.47 -9.61
CA GLY A 180 6.49 -5.38 -10.17
C GLY A 180 6.24 -6.62 -9.32
N VAL A 181 5.88 -7.72 -9.98
CA VAL A 181 5.92 -9.06 -9.38
C VAL A 181 7.28 -9.68 -9.66
N VAL A 182 7.75 -10.56 -8.79
CA VAL A 182 9.06 -11.21 -8.95
C VAL A 182 8.89 -12.66 -9.33
N ARG A 183 9.54 -13.09 -10.42
CA ARG A 183 9.73 -14.53 -10.67
C ARG A 183 10.86 -15.02 -9.80
N TYR A 184 10.60 -16.05 -9.00
CA TYR A 184 11.58 -16.55 -8.05
C TYR A 184 12.76 -17.20 -8.79
N PRO A 185 14.02 -16.86 -8.46
CA PRO A 185 15.16 -17.38 -9.18
C PRO A 185 15.34 -18.87 -8.93
N GLY A 186 15.74 -19.61 -9.97
CA GLY A 186 15.90 -21.07 -9.91
C GLY A 186 14.63 -21.87 -10.20
N THR A 187 13.47 -21.22 -10.37
CA THR A 187 12.26 -21.90 -10.87
C THR A 187 12.23 -21.90 -12.40
N ALA A 188 11.31 -22.68 -12.99
CA ALA A 188 11.10 -22.69 -14.44
C ALA A 188 10.73 -21.30 -14.98
N ARG A 189 11.04 -21.07 -16.26
CA ARG A 189 10.52 -19.94 -17.03
C ARG A 189 9.21 -20.34 -17.73
N PRO A 190 8.36 -19.36 -18.10
CA PRO A 190 7.17 -19.63 -18.92
C PRO A 190 7.53 -20.45 -20.17
N GLY A 191 6.78 -21.52 -20.43
CA GLY A 191 7.02 -22.48 -21.51
C GLY A 191 7.99 -23.62 -21.22
N GLU A 192 8.80 -23.54 -20.15
CA GLU A 192 9.67 -24.63 -19.71
C GLU A 192 8.88 -25.64 -18.84
N GLU A 193 9.31 -26.92 -18.83
CA GLU A 193 8.81 -27.87 -17.84
C GLU A 193 9.26 -27.48 -16.43
N GLY A 194 8.37 -27.62 -15.46
CA GLY A 194 8.56 -27.22 -14.08
C GLY A 194 7.47 -26.25 -13.62
N ASN A 195 7.79 -25.51 -12.56
CA ASN A 195 6.86 -24.58 -11.93
C ASN A 195 7.41 -23.15 -12.03
N VAL A 196 6.73 -22.29 -12.78
CA VAL A 196 6.98 -20.86 -12.80
C VAL A 196 6.43 -20.27 -11.51
N PHE A 197 7.29 -19.86 -10.59
CA PHE A 197 6.85 -19.29 -9.32
C PHE A 197 6.95 -17.76 -9.37
N ILE A 198 5.84 -17.08 -9.11
CA ILE A 198 5.75 -15.62 -9.10
C ILE A 198 5.18 -15.16 -7.76
N THR A 199 5.86 -14.20 -7.13
CA THR A 199 5.44 -13.59 -5.87
C THR A 199 5.17 -12.09 -6.05
N GLY A 200 4.22 -11.57 -5.27
CA GLY A 200 3.81 -10.16 -5.29
C GLY A 200 3.35 -9.69 -3.91
N HIS A 201 3.42 -8.39 -3.63
CA HIS A 201 2.93 -7.83 -2.37
C HIS A 201 1.39 -7.86 -2.29
N SER A 202 0.86 -8.16 -1.10
CA SER A 202 -0.59 -8.14 -0.83
C SER A 202 -1.09 -6.88 -0.15
N SER A 203 -0.23 -5.95 0.29
CA SER A 203 -0.71 -4.85 1.13
C SER A 203 0.08 -3.56 1.08
N TYR A 204 -0.69 -2.49 1.03
CA TYR A 204 -0.25 -1.11 1.10
C TYR A 204 0.12 -0.72 2.54
N TYR A 205 1.35 -0.97 2.97
CA TYR A 205 1.89 -0.20 4.09
C TYR A 205 2.23 1.21 3.59
N LEU A 206 1.81 2.24 4.33
CA LEU A 206 2.02 3.65 3.94
C LEU A 206 3.51 4.02 3.84
N TRP A 207 4.36 3.32 4.58
CA TRP A 207 5.80 3.51 4.62
C TRP A 207 6.58 2.66 3.61
N ASP A 208 5.92 1.72 2.91
CA ASP A 208 6.57 0.93 1.87
C ASP A 208 6.65 1.74 0.56
N GLU A 209 7.87 1.81 0.03
CA GLU A 209 8.19 2.45 -1.24
C GLU A 209 7.79 1.54 -2.43
N GLY A 210 7.56 2.15 -3.60
CA GLY A 210 7.26 1.42 -4.83
C GLY A 210 5.78 1.49 -5.25
N GLN A 211 5.55 1.30 -6.55
CA GLN A 211 4.21 1.44 -7.16
C GLN A 211 3.36 0.16 -7.05
N TYR A 212 3.97 -0.97 -6.69
CA TYR A 212 3.38 -2.32 -6.75
C TYR A 212 3.11 -2.96 -5.37
N LYS A 213 3.07 -2.17 -4.31
CA LYS A 213 2.88 -2.63 -2.91
C LYS A 213 1.57 -3.35 -2.62
N ASP A 214 0.56 -3.23 -3.47
CA ASP A 214 -0.74 -3.92 -3.34
C ASP A 214 -1.10 -4.72 -4.59
N VAL A 215 -0.09 -5.07 -5.40
CA VAL A 215 -0.27 -5.71 -6.70
C VAL A 215 -1.13 -6.97 -6.62
N PHE A 216 -0.91 -7.80 -5.61
CA PHE A 216 -1.62 -9.06 -5.36
C PHE A 216 -2.59 -8.96 -4.18
N ALA A 217 -2.98 -7.75 -3.77
CA ALA A 217 -3.98 -7.56 -2.72
C ALA A 217 -5.33 -8.23 -3.05
N LEU A 218 -5.67 -8.31 -4.35
CA LEU A 218 -6.90 -8.94 -4.85
C LEU A 218 -6.69 -10.39 -5.31
N LEU A 219 -5.54 -11.00 -5.04
CA LEU A 219 -5.29 -12.39 -5.46
C LEU A 219 -6.26 -13.38 -4.78
N SER A 220 -6.85 -12.99 -3.64
CA SER A 220 -7.94 -13.71 -2.97
C SER A 220 -9.23 -13.76 -3.77
N ASP A 221 -9.39 -12.95 -4.81
CA ASP A 221 -10.63 -12.86 -5.59
C ASP A 221 -10.54 -13.67 -6.88
N VAL A 222 -9.34 -14.15 -7.23
CA VAL A 222 -9.13 -15.08 -8.35
C VAL A 222 -9.69 -16.45 -7.99
N GLU A 223 -10.48 -17.04 -8.89
CA GLU A 223 -11.16 -18.32 -8.69
C GLU A 223 -10.53 -19.45 -9.51
N VAL A 224 -10.85 -20.69 -9.14
CA VAL A 224 -10.50 -21.86 -9.95
C VAL A 224 -11.25 -21.78 -11.29
N GLY A 225 -10.52 -21.94 -12.39
CA GLY A 225 -11.00 -21.74 -13.76
C GLY A 225 -10.62 -20.39 -14.36
N ASP A 226 -10.13 -19.43 -13.56
CA ASP A 226 -9.62 -18.16 -14.10
C ASP A 226 -8.33 -18.35 -14.90
N GLU A 227 -8.17 -17.54 -15.94
CA GLU A 227 -6.95 -17.49 -16.73
C GLU A 227 -5.93 -16.49 -16.17
N VAL A 228 -4.67 -16.87 -16.24
CA VAL A 228 -3.52 -16.00 -16.01
C VAL A 228 -2.64 -16.01 -17.25
N ILE A 229 -2.35 -14.84 -17.79
CA ILE A 229 -1.56 -14.68 -19.00
C ILE A 229 -0.19 -14.15 -18.61
N ILE A 230 0.87 -14.82 -19.05
CA ILE A 230 2.24 -14.34 -18.92
C ILE A 230 2.76 -14.00 -20.31
N TYR A 231 3.21 -12.76 -20.48
CA TYR A 231 4.04 -12.37 -21.62
C TYR A 231 5.49 -12.48 -21.19
N TYR A 232 6.26 -13.32 -21.86
CA TYR A 232 7.66 -13.55 -21.55
C TYR A 232 8.46 -13.69 -22.85
N ASN A 233 9.53 -12.91 -22.99
CA ASN A 233 10.35 -12.85 -24.21
C ASN A 233 9.50 -12.66 -25.49
N GLN A 234 8.52 -11.75 -25.44
CA GLN A 234 7.59 -11.45 -26.54
C GLN A 234 6.72 -12.66 -26.98
N GLN A 235 6.55 -13.66 -26.12
CA GLN A 235 5.65 -14.79 -26.32
C GLN A 235 4.57 -14.82 -25.25
N LYS A 236 3.38 -15.28 -25.61
CA LYS A 236 2.22 -15.38 -24.74
C LYS A 236 2.07 -16.80 -24.22
N TYR A 237 1.95 -16.93 -22.90
CA TYR A 237 1.69 -18.17 -22.19
C TYR A 237 0.41 -18.01 -21.39
N VAL A 238 -0.50 -18.98 -21.46
CA VAL A 238 -1.79 -18.90 -20.75
C VAL A 238 -1.90 -20.08 -19.80
N TYR A 239 -2.19 -19.79 -18.55
CA TYR A 239 -2.36 -20.74 -17.47
C TYR A 239 -3.80 -20.69 -16.96
N THR A 240 -4.38 -21.83 -16.64
CA THR A 240 -5.69 -21.91 -15.99
C THR A 240 -5.50 -22.28 -14.52
N ILE A 241 -6.04 -21.47 -13.60
CA ILE A 241 -5.97 -21.75 -12.15
C ILE A 241 -6.80 -23.01 -11.86
N ASN A 242 -6.20 -24.01 -11.23
CA ASN A 242 -6.84 -25.27 -10.87
C ASN A 242 -6.88 -25.53 -9.35
N GLU A 243 -6.03 -24.85 -8.56
CA GLU A 243 -5.98 -25.00 -7.11
C GLU A 243 -5.75 -23.64 -6.41
N LYS A 244 -6.36 -23.49 -5.23
CA LYS A 244 -6.18 -22.34 -4.34
C LYS A 244 -6.11 -22.79 -2.89
N LYS A 245 -5.04 -22.41 -2.18
CA LYS A 245 -4.80 -22.82 -0.79
C LYS A 245 -4.09 -21.74 0.03
N GLU A 246 -4.22 -21.85 1.35
CA GLU A 246 -3.39 -21.10 2.29
C GLU A 246 -2.37 -22.02 2.94
N VAL A 247 -1.11 -21.59 2.99
CA VAL A 247 0.00 -22.35 3.57
C VAL A 247 0.76 -21.55 4.62
N SER A 248 1.59 -22.25 5.40
CA SER A 248 2.53 -21.62 6.33
C SER A 248 3.56 -20.78 5.57
N PRO A 249 4.05 -19.65 6.12
CA PRO A 249 5.18 -18.91 5.54
C PRO A 249 6.47 -19.74 5.40
N SER A 250 6.58 -20.84 6.15
CA SER A 250 7.72 -21.76 6.12
C SER A 250 7.55 -22.91 5.12
N GLU A 251 6.44 -22.97 4.39
CA GLU A 251 6.15 -24.04 3.44
C GLU A 251 6.98 -23.85 2.17
N VAL A 252 7.90 -24.77 1.91
CA VAL A 252 8.83 -24.69 0.76
C VAL A 252 8.37 -25.54 -0.41
N ASP A 253 7.46 -26.49 -0.19
CA ASP A 253 6.95 -27.41 -1.21
C ASP A 253 6.24 -26.66 -2.36
N VAL A 254 5.82 -25.41 -2.13
CA VAL A 254 5.26 -24.52 -3.16
C VAL A 254 6.25 -24.15 -4.27
N LEU A 255 7.56 -24.33 -4.04
CA LEU A 255 8.63 -24.08 -5.01
C LEU A 255 9.02 -25.33 -5.82
N GLU A 256 8.44 -26.49 -5.53
CA GLU A 256 8.74 -27.75 -6.22
C GLU A 256 8.64 -27.60 -7.74
N GLN A 257 9.55 -28.27 -8.45
CA GLN A 257 9.65 -28.29 -9.91
C GLN A 257 9.21 -29.67 -10.43
N PRO A 258 7.91 -29.90 -10.64
CA PRO A 258 7.39 -31.16 -11.15
C PRO A 258 7.89 -31.42 -12.58
N VAL A 259 8.29 -32.67 -12.84
CA VAL A 259 8.75 -33.08 -14.18
C VAL A 259 7.55 -33.44 -15.06
N GLY A 260 7.57 -33.00 -16.32
CA GLY A 260 6.48 -33.26 -17.28
C GLY A 260 5.23 -32.40 -17.08
N GLU A 261 5.27 -31.42 -16.17
CA GLU A 261 4.21 -30.45 -15.97
C GLU A 261 4.71 -29.04 -16.29
N LYS A 262 3.82 -28.17 -16.76
CA LYS A 262 4.08 -26.74 -16.92
C LYS A 262 3.16 -25.96 -16.00
N ARG A 263 3.63 -25.77 -14.77
CA ARG A 263 2.87 -25.23 -13.66
C ARG A 263 3.16 -23.75 -13.48
N LEU A 264 2.16 -22.98 -13.07
CA LEU A 264 2.31 -21.62 -12.56
C LEU A 264 1.91 -21.63 -11.08
N THR A 265 2.73 -21.04 -10.22
CA THR A 265 2.39 -20.78 -8.82
C THR A 265 2.43 -19.28 -8.57
N LEU A 266 1.30 -18.70 -8.16
CA LEU A 266 1.21 -17.32 -7.68
C LEU A 266 1.13 -17.32 -6.16
N MET A 267 2.00 -16.54 -5.50
CA MET A 267 2.00 -16.44 -4.05
C MET A 267 1.94 -15.00 -3.56
N THR A 268 1.19 -14.78 -2.48
CA THR A 268 1.23 -13.52 -1.73
C THR A 268 0.99 -13.73 -0.23
N CYS A 269 1.16 -12.68 0.59
CA CYS A 269 0.86 -12.73 2.02
C CYS A 269 -0.66 -12.64 2.27
N THR A 270 -1.18 -13.39 3.23
CA THR A 270 -2.61 -13.35 3.60
C THR A 270 -2.81 -13.48 5.11
N PRO A 271 -3.88 -12.90 5.70
CA PRO A 271 -4.79 -11.89 5.13
C PRO A 271 -4.10 -10.61 4.66
N VAL A 272 -4.74 -9.86 3.75
CA VAL A 272 -4.25 -8.55 3.27
C VAL A 272 -3.94 -7.64 4.45
N GLY A 273 -2.74 -7.05 4.46
CA GLY A 273 -2.24 -6.21 5.56
C GLY A 273 -1.56 -6.99 6.68
N THR A 274 -1.37 -8.30 6.51
CA THR A 274 -0.64 -9.16 7.43
C THR A 274 0.25 -10.13 6.65
N ASN A 275 1.14 -10.84 7.34
CA ASN A 275 2.03 -11.85 6.75
C ASN A 275 1.91 -13.22 7.45
N LEU A 276 0.79 -13.47 8.13
CA LEU A 276 0.55 -14.65 8.96
C LEU A 276 0.61 -15.95 8.17
N LYS A 277 0.12 -15.93 6.92
CA LYS A 277 0.09 -17.06 6.00
C LYS A 277 0.50 -16.62 4.60
N ARG A 278 0.56 -17.59 3.68
CA ARG A 278 0.68 -17.34 2.25
C ARG A 278 -0.56 -17.84 1.54
N LEU A 279 -1.15 -17.00 0.70
CA LEU A 279 -2.15 -17.42 -0.27
C LEU A 279 -1.39 -17.91 -1.50
N VAL A 280 -1.73 -19.11 -1.97
CA VAL A 280 -1.10 -19.78 -3.09
C VAL A 280 -2.17 -20.19 -4.09
N LEU A 281 -2.00 -19.77 -5.33
CA LEU A 281 -2.80 -20.24 -6.46
C LEU A 281 -1.90 -21.03 -7.40
N ILE A 282 -2.38 -22.17 -7.85
CA ILE A 282 -1.68 -23.03 -8.79
C ILE A 282 -2.51 -23.11 -10.06
N GLY A 283 -1.84 -23.05 -11.20
CA GLY A 283 -2.44 -23.27 -12.50
C GLY A 283 -1.53 -24.07 -13.43
N GLU A 284 -2.11 -24.54 -14.52
CA GLU A 284 -1.42 -25.33 -15.55
C GLU A 284 -1.49 -24.61 -16.89
N GLU A 285 -0.39 -24.67 -17.65
CA GLU A 285 -0.32 -24.12 -19.01
C GLU A 285 -1.26 -24.88 -19.95
N MET A 286 -1.98 -24.15 -20.80
CA MET A 286 -2.89 -24.72 -21.82
C MET A 286 -2.17 -25.21 -23.08
#